data_AF-A0A3D5BCB4-F1
#
_entry.id   AF-A0A3D5BCB4-F1
#
_cell.length_a   1.000
_cell.length_b   1.000
_cell.length_c   1.000
_cell.angle_alpha   90.00
_cell.angle_beta   90.00
_cell.angle_gamma   90.00
#
_symmetry.space_group_name_H-M   'P 1'
#
loop_
_entity.id
_entity.type
_entity.pdbx_description
1 polymer ?
#
loop_
_entity_poly.entity_id
_entity_poly.type
_entity_poly.pdbx_seq_one_letter_code
_entity_poly.pdbx_strand_id
1 'polypeptide(L)'
;ITAADVLTYFGDLRVVFENVASNLELGGLFVFSVSENLFTTDDFLLMPSGRFVHNLDYVMTLLKKCGYSKLSQERVALRNEGDKVVWGYVITAEKIIIIEK
;
A
#
# COMPACT_ATOMS: atom_id res chain seq x y z
N ILE A 1 10.54 5.19 6.05
CA ILE A 1 10.81 4.16 5.00
C ILE A 1 9.98 4.50 3.77
N THR A 2 10.51 4.33 2.55
CA THR A 2 9.80 4.62 1.30
C THR A 2 9.83 3.44 0.33
N ALA A 3 8.74 3.18 -0.39
CA ALA A 3 8.66 2.15 -1.44
C ALA A 3 7.78 2.60 -2.61
N ALA A 4 8.38 3.29 -3.59
CA ALA A 4 7.69 3.76 -4.80
C ALA A 4 7.98 2.81 -5.98
N ASP A 5 6.94 2.14 -6.49
CA ASP A 5 6.95 1.09 -7.53
C ASP A 5 7.59 -0.27 -7.16
N VAL A 6 7.69 -0.58 -5.86
CA VAL A 6 8.18 -1.89 -5.39
C VAL A 6 7.06 -2.81 -4.95
N LEU A 7 6.01 -2.29 -4.30
CA LEU A 7 4.94 -3.14 -3.74
C LEU A 7 4.06 -3.81 -4.81
N THR A 8 4.15 -3.36 -6.05
CA THR A 8 3.47 -3.99 -7.19
C THR A 8 4.01 -5.39 -7.50
N TYR A 9 5.09 -5.85 -6.87
CA TYR A 9 5.58 -7.23 -6.99
C TYR A 9 5.11 -8.16 -5.87
N PHE A 10 4.31 -7.66 -4.93
CA PHE A 10 3.83 -8.41 -3.77
C PHE A 10 2.29 -8.44 -3.77
N GLY A 11 1.71 -9.64 -3.64
CA GLY A 11 0.27 -9.80 -3.44
C GLY A 11 -0.12 -9.41 -2.02
N ASP A 12 0.07 -10.33 -1.08
CA ASP A 12 -0.16 -10.04 0.35
C ASP A 12 0.92 -9.08 0.87
N LEU A 13 0.51 -7.90 1.33
CA LEU A 13 1.37 -6.84 1.86
C LEU A 13 1.58 -6.95 3.38
N ARG A 14 0.95 -7.91 4.07
CA ARG A 14 0.93 -8.00 5.54
C ARG A 14 2.33 -8.08 6.14
N VAL A 15 3.12 -9.04 5.66
CA VAL A 15 4.49 -9.24 6.14
C VAL A 15 5.37 -8.02 5.88
N VAL A 16 5.13 -7.30 4.76
CA VAL A 16 5.85 -6.06 4.47
C VAL A 16 5.47 -4.99 5.50
N PHE A 17 4.18 -4.77 5.73
CA PHE A 17 3.71 -3.72 6.63
C PHE A 17 4.09 -4.00 8.09
N GLU A 18 4.00 -5.24 8.55
CA GLU A 18 4.46 -5.66 9.89
C GLU A 18 5.96 -5.43 10.08
N ASN A 19 6.79 -5.79 9.10
CA ASN A 19 8.24 -5.61 9.19
C ASN A 19 8.67 -4.14 9.08
N VAL A 20 7.99 -3.35 8.24
CA VAL A 20 8.24 -1.91 8.20
C VAL A 20 7.84 -1.28 9.53
N ALA A 21 6.69 -1.64 10.09
CA ALA A 21 6.25 -1.12 11.38
C ALA A 21 7.23 -1.50 12.50
N SER A 22 7.74 -2.73 12.55
CA SER A 22 8.68 -3.17 13.60
C SER A 22 10.03 -2.42 13.54
N ASN A 23 10.44 -1.94 12.36
CA ASN A 23 11.68 -1.20 12.15
C ASN A 23 11.51 0.33 12.15
N LEU A 24 10.29 0.85 12.26
CA LEU A 24 10.03 2.27 12.42
C LEU A 24 9.97 2.67 13.90
N GLU A 25 10.59 3.79 14.23
CA GLU A 25 10.34 4.50 15.48
C GLU A 25 8.89 5.05 15.51
N LEU A 26 8.42 5.39 16.71
CA LEU A 26 7.13 6.08 16.86
C LEU A 26 7.14 7.43 16.15
N GLY A 27 6.05 7.74 15.44
CA GLY A 27 5.99 8.91 14.55
C GLY A 27 6.72 8.71 13.21
N GLY A 28 7.36 7.55 13.01
CA GLY A 28 8.02 7.20 11.76
C GLY A 28 7.01 7.03 10.61
N LEU A 29 7.40 7.50 9.42
CA LEU A 29 6.57 7.43 8.22
C LEU A 29 6.93 6.24 7.34
N PHE A 30 5.91 5.57 6.83
CA PHE A 30 5.96 4.70 5.67
C PHE A 30 5.24 5.36 4.50
N VAL A 31 5.95 5.64 3.42
CA VAL A 31 5.38 6.25 2.20
C VAL A 31 5.58 5.30 1.02
N PHE A 32 4.51 4.90 0.35
CA PHE A 32 4.61 3.90 -0.70
C PHE A 32 3.55 4.08 -1.79
N SER A 33 3.68 3.33 -2.87
CA SER A 33 2.69 3.28 -3.94
C SER A 33 2.15 1.87 -4.18
N VAL A 34 0.86 1.77 -4.51
CA VAL A 34 0.22 0.53 -5.00
C VAL A 34 -0.57 0.80 -6.27
N SER A 35 -0.56 -0.15 -7.21
CA SER A 35 -1.40 -0.09 -8.41
C SER A 35 -2.86 -0.38 -8.02
N GLU A 36 -3.83 0.36 -8.55
CA GLU A 36 -5.24 0.25 -8.19
C GLU A 36 -5.89 -1.01 -8.81
N ASN A 37 -6.57 -1.81 -7.99
CA ASN A 37 -7.39 -2.92 -8.48
C ASN A 37 -8.77 -2.39 -8.94
N LEU A 38 -8.95 -2.28 -10.25
CA LEU A 38 -10.22 -1.90 -10.90
C LEU A 38 -10.99 -3.12 -11.46
N PHE A 39 -10.47 -4.33 -11.29
CA PHE A 39 -10.95 -5.53 -12.00
C PHE A 39 -11.80 -6.44 -11.13
N THR A 40 -11.46 -6.56 -9.84
CA THR A 40 -12.17 -7.43 -8.89
C THR A 40 -12.32 -6.76 -7.53
N THR A 41 -13.14 -7.36 -6.66
CA THR A 41 -13.27 -6.98 -5.25
C THR A 41 -12.27 -7.70 -4.36
N ASP A 42 -11.37 -8.52 -4.92
CA ASP A 42 -10.36 -9.21 -4.14
C ASP A 42 -9.31 -8.22 -3.61
N ASP A 43 -8.71 -8.56 -2.48
CA ASP A 43 -7.67 -7.76 -1.83
C ASP A 43 -6.54 -7.37 -2.79
N PHE A 44 -6.13 -8.31 -3.64
CA PHE A 44 -5.13 -8.09 -4.69
C PHE A 44 -5.31 -9.09 -5.84
N LEU A 45 -4.81 -8.73 -7.01
CA LEU A 45 -4.85 -9.55 -8.22
C LEU A 45 -3.52 -9.46 -8.97
N LEU A 46 -2.97 -10.60 -9.39
CA LEU A 46 -1.80 -10.63 -10.27
C LEU A 46 -2.24 -10.38 -11.72
N MET A 47 -1.74 -9.30 -12.32
CA MET A 47 -2.03 -8.97 -13.71
C MET A 47 -1.11 -9.76 -14.68
N PRO A 48 -1.50 -9.92 -15.96
CA PRO A 48 -0.65 -10.53 -16.98
C PRO A 48 0.72 -9.86 -17.16
N SER A 49 0.88 -8.60 -16.74
CA SER A 49 2.17 -7.89 -16.72
C SER A 49 3.14 -8.42 -15.66
N GLY A 50 2.72 -9.36 -14.80
CA GLY A 50 3.51 -9.87 -13.68
C GLY A 50 3.49 -8.95 -12.44
N ARG A 51 2.63 -7.92 -12.45
CA ARG A 51 2.48 -6.95 -11.39
C ARG A 51 1.13 -7.11 -10.69
N PHE A 52 1.13 -7.03 -9.37
CA PHE A 52 -0.07 -6.98 -8.55
C PHE A 52 -0.72 -5.59 -8.58
N VAL A 53 -2.04 -5.63 -8.58
CA VAL A 53 -2.93 -4.51 -8.25
C VAL A 53 -3.60 -4.79 -6.91
N HIS A 54 -3.93 -3.75 -6.15
CA HIS A 54 -4.46 -3.85 -4.79
C HIS A 54 -5.76 -3.07 -4.64
N ASN A 55 -6.69 -3.63 -3.88
CA ASN A 55 -7.87 -2.92 -3.42
C ASN A 55 -7.46 -1.91 -2.33
N LEU A 56 -7.94 -0.65 -2.43
CA LEU A 56 -7.58 0.39 -1.47
C LEU A 56 -8.06 0.05 -0.05
N ASP A 57 -9.27 -0.50 0.11
CA ASP A 57 -9.83 -0.83 1.43
C ASP A 57 -9.01 -1.91 2.13
N TYR A 58 -8.51 -2.89 1.37
CA TYR A 58 -7.55 -3.89 1.88
C TYR A 58 -6.30 -3.21 2.44
N VAL A 59 -5.65 -2.35 1.64
CA VAL A 59 -4.42 -1.67 2.03
C VAL A 59 -4.63 -0.81 3.28
N MET A 60 -5.70 -0.02 3.32
CA MET A 60 -5.99 0.88 4.43
C MET A 60 -6.37 0.13 5.71
N THR A 61 -7.12 -0.96 5.60
CA THR A 61 -7.47 -1.83 6.73
C THR A 61 -6.23 -2.53 7.30
N LEU A 62 -5.36 -3.02 6.42
CA LEU A 62 -4.15 -3.72 6.82
C LEU A 62 -3.15 -2.79 7.52
N LEU A 63 -2.97 -1.56 7.03
CA LEU A 63 -2.15 -0.55 7.72
C LEU A 63 -2.62 -0.31 9.17
N LYS A 64 -3.94 -0.19 9.39
CA LYS A 64 -4.48 -0.05 10.75
C LYS A 64 -4.15 -1.25 11.63
N LYS A 65 -4.31 -2.46 11.11
CA LYS A 65 -3.97 -3.71 11.83
C LYS A 65 -2.48 -3.80 12.17
N CYS A 66 -1.60 -3.18 11.37
CA CYS A 66 -0.16 -3.17 11.60
C CYS A 66 0.34 -1.99 12.47
N GLY A 67 -0.57 -1.20 13.07
CA GLY A 67 -0.18 -0.13 14.00
C GLY A 67 0.08 1.24 13.36
N TYR A 68 -0.48 1.49 12.17
CA TYR A 68 -0.51 2.81 11.55
C TYR A 68 -1.87 3.48 11.75
N SER A 69 -1.92 4.80 11.98
CA SER A 69 -3.21 5.46 12.26
C SER A 69 -3.44 6.79 11.54
N LYS A 70 -2.42 7.63 11.36
CA LYS A 70 -2.51 8.78 10.46
C LYS A 70 -2.20 8.32 9.04
N LEU A 71 -3.26 8.10 8.29
CA LEU A 71 -3.18 7.62 6.91
C LEU A 71 -3.63 8.74 5.97
N SER A 72 -2.87 8.97 4.91
CA SER A 72 -3.31 9.75 3.76
C SER A 72 -3.10 8.92 2.49
N GLN A 73 -3.97 9.14 1.51
CA GLN A 73 -3.89 8.50 0.21
C GLN A 73 -4.23 9.54 -0.86
N GLU A 74 -3.54 9.46 -1.98
CA GLU A 74 -3.81 10.26 -3.16
C GLU A 74 -3.82 9.34 -4.38
N ARG A 75 -4.91 9.39 -5.16
CA ARG A 75 -5.01 8.65 -6.42
C ARG A 75 -4.21 9.38 -7.50
N VAL A 76 -3.27 8.70 -8.12
CA VAL A 76 -2.35 9.28 -9.12
C VAL A 76 -2.18 8.37 -10.33
N ALA A 77 -1.77 8.95 -11.45
CA ALA A 77 -1.24 8.19 -12.58
C ALA A 77 0.20 7.78 -12.25
N LEU A 78 0.43 6.51 -11.93
CA LEU A 78 1.74 6.04 -11.47
C LEU A 78 2.76 5.92 -12.60
N ARG A 79 2.33 5.32 -13.71
CA ARG A 79 3.17 5.03 -14.88
C ARG A 79 2.29 4.76 -16.10
N ASN A 80 2.93 4.63 -17.26
CA ASN A 80 2.31 4.09 -18.46
C ASN A 80 2.82 2.67 -18.72
N GLU A 81 1.93 1.77 -19.10
CA GLU A 81 2.23 0.45 -19.66
C GLU A 81 1.76 0.41 -21.11
N GLY A 82 2.69 0.66 -22.04
CA GLY A 82 2.35 1.00 -23.43
C GLY A 82 1.54 2.30 -23.47
N ASP A 83 0.40 2.28 -24.16
CA ASP A 83 -0.50 3.43 -24.27
C ASP A 83 -1.51 3.55 -23.10
N LYS A 84 -1.42 2.68 -22.09
CA LYS A 84 -2.36 2.65 -20.97
C LYS A 84 -1.74 3.26 -19.72
N VAL A 85 -2.48 4.16 -19.08
CA VAL A 85 -2.14 4.67 -17.75
C VAL A 85 -2.42 3.60 -16.70
N VAL A 86 -1.45 3.33 -15.84
CA VAL A 86 -1.65 2.57 -14.61
C VAL A 86 -1.98 3.56 -13.50
N TRP A 87 -3.24 3.54 -13.08
CA TRP A 87 -3.71 4.27 -11.91
C TRP A 87 -3.32 3.53 -10.64
N GLY A 88 -3.13 4.31 -9.58
CA GLY A 88 -2.79 3.78 -8.27
C GLY A 88 -2.87 4.85 -7.21
N TYR A 89 -2.31 4.53 -6.06
CA TYR A 89 -2.32 5.42 -4.90
C TYR A 89 -0.91 5.64 -4.39
N VAL A 90 -0.58 6.88 -4.05
CA VAL A 90 0.52 7.20 -3.13
C VAL A 90 -0.07 7.29 -1.74
N ILE A 91 0.48 6.54 -0.80
CA ILE A 91 -0.04 6.39 0.55
C ILE A 91 1.05 6.79 1.54
N THR A 92 0.69 7.62 2.52
CA THR A 92 1.53 7.92 3.68
C THR A 92 0.86 7.35 4.92
N ALA A 93 1.64 6.62 5.72
CA ALA A 93 1.19 6.01 6.96
C ALA A 93 2.19 6.33 8.09
N GLU A 94 1.71 6.96 9.17
CA GLU A 94 2.50 7.21 10.38
C GLU A 94 2.30 6.10 11.41
N LYS A 95 3.39 5.53 11.91
CA LYS A 95 3.34 4.55 13.01
C LYS A 95 3.01 5.28 14.31
N ILE A 96 1.89 4.91 14.91
CA ILE A 96 1.45 5.46 16.20
C ILE A 96 0.99 4.28 17.05
N ILE A 97 1.37 4.26 18.33
CA ILE A 97 0.78 3.31 19.26
C ILE A 97 -0.66 3.74 19.51
N ILE A 98 -1.61 2.93 19.02
CA ILE A 98 -2.97 2.96 19.54
C ILE A 98 -2.95 2.07 20.78
N ILE A 99 -2.92 2.67 21.96
CA ILE A 99 -3.27 1.95 23.19
C ILE A 99 -4.78 1.78 23.12
N GLU A 100 -5.25 0.62 22.66
CA GLU A 100 -6.65 0.26 22.87
C GLU A 100 -6.88 0.14 24.38
N LYS A 101 -7.82 0.94 24.90
CA LYS A 101 -8.33 0.83 26.26
C LYS A 101 -9.41 -0.25 26.33
#